data_AF-A0A8D0C6G8-F1
#
_entry.id   AF-A0A8D0C6G8-F1
#
_cell.length_a   1.000
_cell.length_b   1.000
_cell.length_c   1.000
_cell.angle_alpha   90.00
_cell.angle_beta   90.00
_cell.angle_gamma   90.00
#
_symmetry.space_group_name_H-M   'P 1'
#
loop_
_entity.id
_entity.type
_entity.pdbx_description
1 polymer ?
#
loop_
_entity_poly.entity_id
_entity_poly.type
_entity_poly.pdbx_seq_one_letter_code
_entity_poly.pdbx_strand_id
1 'polypeptide(L)'
;VNCVPQNQCGCSYKGRYYQKGETFFQEGENCQKMHQCNASTSVVIAVDPTCSPGQFCGLQKGVYGCHNLSEGTYPHYFTFDGAMAHFQGTCAYEISQTDHSSSVDLAFRVVATNKNFRSTRVSFLLPLHAPT
;
A
#
# COMPACT_ATOMS: atom_id res chain seq x y z
N VAL A 1 -20.26 -4.19 -27.86
CA VAL A 1 -20.69 -4.75 -26.55
C VAL A 1 -20.73 -6.25 -26.73
N ASN A 2 -19.92 -7.01 -25.98
CA ASN A 2 -19.95 -8.48 -26.02
C ASN A 2 -20.87 -8.98 -24.92
N CYS A 3 -21.89 -9.75 -25.27
CA CYS A 3 -22.76 -10.41 -24.32
C CYS A 3 -22.04 -11.66 -23.78
N VAL A 4 -21.96 -11.78 -22.47
CA VAL A 4 -21.48 -12.98 -21.79
C VAL A 4 -22.60 -13.59 -20.95
N PRO A 5 -22.60 -14.92 -20.71
CA PRO A 5 -23.52 -15.54 -19.77
C PRO A 5 -23.47 -14.88 -18.39
N GLN A 6 -24.58 -14.89 -17.64
CA GLN A 6 -24.68 -14.22 -16.33
C GLN A 6 -23.60 -14.67 -15.33
N ASN A 7 -23.18 -15.93 -15.38
CA ASN A 7 -22.11 -16.47 -14.54
C ASN A 7 -20.69 -16.04 -14.98
N GLN A 8 -20.55 -15.31 -16.08
CA GLN A 8 -19.31 -14.71 -16.59
C GLN A 8 -19.31 -13.19 -16.45
N CYS A 9 -20.37 -12.62 -15.86
CA CYS A 9 -20.37 -11.22 -15.46
C CYS A 9 -19.37 -10.98 -14.33
N GLY A 10 -18.80 -9.78 -14.34
CA GLY A 10 -18.02 -9.23 -13.23
C GLY A 10 -18.90 -8.49 -12.24
N CYS A 11 -18.27 -7.75 -11.33
CA CYS A 11 -18.92 -7.03 -10.25
C CYS A 11 -18.80 -5.52 -10.46
N SER A 12 -19.86 -4.76 -10.18
CA SER A 12 -19.77 -3.30 -10.07
C SER A 12 -19.70 -2.90 -8.60
N TYR A 13 -18.70 -2.10 -8.22
CA TYR A 13 -18.51 -1.66 -6.86
C TYR A 13 -17.94 -0.24 -6.82
N LYS A 14 -18.63 0.65 -6.09
CA LYS A 14 -18.30 2.09 -5.96
C LYS A 14 -17.99 2.78 -7.31
N GLY A 15 -18.77 2.45 -8.35
CA GLY A 15 -18.64 3.07 -9.68
C GLY A 15 -17.51 2.51 -10.56
N ARG A 16 -16.78 1.49 -10.11
CA ARG A 16 -15.81 0.73 -10.93
C ARG A 16 -16.32 -0.68 -11.21
N TYR A 17 -15.98 -1.20 -12.38
CA TYR A 17 -16.26 -2.58 -12.78
C TYR A 17 -15.02 -3.44 -12.57
N TYR A 18 -15.20 -4.60 -11.97
CA TYR A 18 -14.17 -5.58 -11.67
C TYR A 18 -14.50 -6.89 -12.35
N GLN A 19 -13.49 -7.53 -12.94
CA GLN A 19 -13.64 -8.81 -13.61
C GLN A 19 -13.99 -9.92 -12.63
N LYS A 20 -14.57 -10.99 -13.16
CA LYS A 20 -14.88 -12.20 -12.41
C LYS A 20 -13.62 -12.73 -11.70
N GLY A 21 -13.67 -12.86 -10.38
CA GLY A 21 -12.55 -13.35 -9.56
C GLY A 21 -11.45 -12.33 -9.27
N GLU A 22 -11.55 -11.12 -9.81
CA GLU A 22 -10.57 -10.05 -9.57
C GLU A 22 -10.52 -9.67 -8.08
N THR A 23 -9.32 -9.50 -7.56
CA THR A 23 -9.06 -9.01 -6.22
C THR A 23 -8.49 -7.59 -6.28
N PHE A 24 -8.93 -6.73 -5.36
CA PHE A 24 -8.53 -5.33 -5.34
C PHE A 24 -8.57 -4.72 -3.95
N PHE A 25 -7.84 -3.63 -3.79
CA PHE A 25 -7.88 -2.78 -2.60
C PHE A 25 -8.58 -1.47 -2.95
N GLN A 26 -9.32 -0.91 -2.00
CA GLN A 26 -9.91 0.41 -2.16
C GLN A 26 -8.93 1.50 -1.74
N GLU A 27 -8.98 2.63 -2.45
CA GLU A 27 -8.26 3.83 -2.08
C GLU A 27 -8.77 4.35 -0.72
N GLY A 28 -7.85 4.71 0.17
CA GLY A 28 -8.18 5.16 1.53
C GLY A 28 -8.44 4.04 2.55
N GLU A 29 -8.54 2.76 2.14
CA GLU A 29 -8.66 1.62 3.07
C GLU A 29 -7.29 1.08 3.52
N ASN A 30 -6.18 1.68 3.08
CA ASN A 30 -4.83 1.44 3.61
C ASN A 30 -4.46 -0.05 3.75
N CYS A 31 -4.87 -0.87 2.77
CA CYS A 31 -4.65 -2.32 2.77
C CYS A 31 -5.29 -3.11 3.94
N GLN A 32 -6.20 -2.50 4.70
CA GLN A 32 -6.89 -3.17 5.82
C GLN A 32 -7.94 -4.18 5.35
N LYS A 33 -8.48 -4.01 4.14
CA LYS A 33 -9.44 -4.93 3.53
C LYS A 33 -9.10 -5.16 2.08
N MET A 34 -9.09 -6.43 1.69
CA MET A 34 -9.05 -6.82 0.29
C MET A 34 -10.46 -7.24 -0.13
N HIS A 35 -10.83 -6.89 -1.35
CA HIS A 35 -12.13 -7.21 -1.94
C HIS A 35 -11.92 -8.19 -3.07
N GLN A 36 -12.86 -9.11 -3.26
CA GLN A 36 -12.88 -10.03 -4.39
C GLN A 36 -14.25 -9.99 -5.07
N CYS A 37 -14.25 -9.94 -6.40
CA CYS A 37 -15.47 -10.19 -7.15
C CYS A 37 -15.79 -11.70 -7.15
N ASN A 38 -16.85 -12.10 -6.43
CA ASN A 38 -17.23 -13.50 -6.34
C ASN A 38 -17.67 -14.03 -7.71
N ALA A 39 -16.95 -15.07 -8.14
CA ALA A 39 -17.10 -15.69 -9.44
C ALA A 39 -18.48 -16.32 -9.72
N SER A 40 -19.22 -16.68 -8.68
CA SER A 40 -20.50 -17.39 -8.77
C SER A 40 -21.69 -16.44 -8.64
N THR A 41 -21.56 -15.42 -7.80
CA THR A 41 -22.68 -14.53 -7.44
C THR A 41 -22.58 -13.15 -8.09
N SER A 42 -21.46 -12.78 -8.72
CA SER A 42 -21.20 -11.42 -9.24
C SER A 42 -21.34 -10.33 -8.16
N VAL A 43 -21.05 -10.69 -6.90
CA VAL A 43 -21.06 -9.78 -5.74
C VAL A 43 -19.65 -9.60 -5.21
N VAL A 44 -19.30 -8.38 -4.79
CA VAL A 44 -18.03 -8.11 -4.11
C VAL A 44 -18.09 -8.61 -2.68
N ILE A 45 -17.11 -9.42 -2.30
CA ILE A 45 -16.93 -9.94 -0.94
C ILE A 45 -15.61 -9.42 -0.36
N ALA A 46 -15.58 -9.23 0.96
CA ALA A 46 -14.33 -8.97 1.67
C ALA A 46 -13.57 -10.29 1.87
N VAL A 47 -12.26 -10.25 1.70
CA VAL A 47 -11.33 -11.35 1.89
C VAL A 47 -10.13 -10.87 2.69
N ASP A 48 -9.45 -11.79 3.38
CA ASP A 48 -8.29 -11.44 4.20
C ASP A 48 -7.17 -10.84 3.34
N PRO A 49 -6.65 -9.64 3.69
CA PRO A 49 -5.63 -8.96 2.92
C PRO A 49 -4.30 -9.71 3.06
N THR A 50 -3.97 -10.54 2.07
CA THR A 50 -2.73 -11.30 2.06
C THR A 50 -1.98 -11.07 0.77
N CYS A 51 -0.83 -10.42 0.86
CA CYS A 51 0.11 -10.34 -0.26
C CYS A 51 1.01 -11.59 -0.29
N SER A 52 1.47 -11.98 -1.47
CA SER A 52 2.38 -13.12 -1.59
C SER A 52 3.72 -12.82 -0.90
N PRO A 53 4.48 -13.85 -0.46
CA PRO A 53 5.81 -13.64 0.10
C PRO A 53 6.69 -12.78 -0.83
N GLY A 54 7.36 -11.76 -0.29
CA GLY A 54 8.18 -10.82 -1.07
C GLY A 54 7.40 -9.67 -1.70
N GLN A 55 6.09 -9.57 -1.47
CA GLN A 55 5.28 -8.42 -1.83
C GLN A 55 4.96 -7.57 -0.60
N PHE A 56 4.73 -6.28 -0.84
CA PHE A 56 4.18 -5.34 0.13
C PHE A 56 2.83 -4.83 -0.37
N CYS A 57 1.94 -4.46 0.53
CA CYS A 57 0.73 -3.74 0.15
C CYS A 57 0.96 -2.25 0.25
N GLY A 58 0.62 -1.50 -0.79
CA GLY A 58 0.74 -0.05 -0.78
C GLY A 58 0.39 0.60 -2.10
N LEU A 59 0.55 1.92 -2.15
CA LEU A 59 0.40 2.70 -3.38
C LEU A 59 1.69 2.61 -4.19
N GLN A 60 1.61 2.08 -5.41
CA GLN A 60 2.72 2.14 -6.38
C GLN A 60 2.18 2.65 -7.70
N LYS A 61 2.81 3.70 -8.25
CA LYS A 61 2.39 4.35 -9.52
C LYS A 61 0.90 4.72 -9.56
N GLY A 62 0.34 5.19 -8.44
CA GLY A 62 -1.06 5.59 -8.34
C GLY A 62 -2.06 4.43 -8.18
N VAL A 63 -1.60 3.19 -8.00
CA VAL A 63 -2.47 2.02 -7.81
C VAL A 63 -2.19 1.37 -6.45
N TYR A 64 -3.22 1.25 -5.62
CA TYR A 64 -3.16 0.46 -4.38
C TYR A 64 -3.22 -1.03 -4.70
N GLY A 65 -2.27 -1.81 -4.16
CA GLY A 65 -2.21 -3.23 -4.40
C GLY A 65 -1.04 -3.93 -3.72
N CYS A 66 -0.96 -5.24 -3.91
CA CYS A 66 0.22 -6.02 -3.58
C CYS A 66 1.27 -5.86 -4.68
N HIS A 67 2.39 -5.25 -4.33
CA HIS A 67 3.48 -4.95 -5.23
C HIS A 67 4.73 -5.70 -4.82
N ASN A 68 5.54 -6.13 -5.78
CA ASN A 68 6.81 -6.77 -5.44
C ASN A 68 7.73 -5.76 -4.73
N LEU A 69 8.42 -6.20 -3.69
CA LEU A 69 9.56 -5.48 -3.15
C LEU A 69 10.64 -5.41 -4.24
N SER A 70 10.62 -4.35 -5.04
CA SER A 70 11.76 -4.00 -5.89
C SER A 70 12.94 -3.62 -5.00
N GLU A 71 14.17 -3.73 -5.49
CA GLU A 71 15.34 -3.15 -4.82
C GLU A 71 14.98 -1.73 -4.39
N GLY A 72 14.87 -1.52 -3.08
CA GLY A 72 14.39 -0.26 -2.54
C GLY A 72 15.32 0.85 -2.98
N THR A 73 14.80 2.08 -3.00
CA THR A 73 15.67 3.24 -3.16
C THR A 73 16.62 3.26 -1.96
N TYR A 74 17.92 3.44 -2.19
CA TYR A 74 18.87 3.74 -1.12
C TYR A 74 18.30 4.92 -0.30
N PRO A 75 18.19 4.81 1.05
CA PRO A 75 17.52 5.81 1.85
C PRO A 75 18.39 7.07 1.92
N HIS A 76 18.12 7.96 0.97
CA HIS A 76 18.52 9.36 1.00
C HIS A 76 17.32 10.16 1.48
N TYR A 77 17.40 10.70 2.68
CA TYR A 77 16.34 11.53 3.23
C TYR A 77 16.62 12.98 2.89
N PHE A 78 15.58 13.68 2.45
CA PHE A 78 15.60 15.12 2.26
C PHE A 78 14.65 15.73 3.29
N THR A 79 15.16 16.65 4.10
CA THR A 79 14.36 17.42 5.04
C THR A 79 13.60 18.53 4.31
N PHE A 80 12.60 19.13 4.96
CA PHE A 80 11.76 20.17 4.35
C PHE A 80 12.52 21.44 3.95
N ASP A 81 13.64 21.73 4.62
CA ASP A 81 14.57 22.81 4.29
C ASP A 81 15.62 22.42 3.23
N GLY A 82 15.54 21.19 2.70
CA GLY A 82 16.37 20.70 1.60
C GLY A 82 17.69 20.06 2.02
N ALA A 83 17.97 19.91 3.32
CA ALA A 83 19.17 19.19 3.77
C ALA A 83 19.07 17.69 3.46
N MET A 84 20.20 17.07 3.12
CA MET A 84 20.28 15.64 2.83
C MET A 84 20.88 14.88 4.00
N ALA A 85 20.23 13.81 4.42
CA ALA A 85 20.74 12.87 5.41
C ALA A 85 20.88 11.46 4.83
N HIS A 86 22.03 10.84 5.10
CA HIS A 86 22.27 9.43 4.82
C HIS A 86 22.08 8.63 6.10
N PHE A 87 21.16 7.68 6.09
CA PHE A 87 20.85 6.94 7.30
C PHE A 87 20.57 5.47 7.00
N GLN A 88 21.47 4.61 7.48
CA GLN A 88 21.50 3.17 7.20
C GLN A 88 20.97 2.32 8.36
N GLY A 89 20.20 2.92 9.28
CA GLY A 89 19.57 2.20 10.39
C GLY A 89 18.45 1.28 9.91
N THR A 90 18.17 0.18 10.62
CA THR A 90 17.23 -0.88 10.21
C THR A 90 15.95 -0.93 11.05
N CYS A 91 15.45 0.21 11.51
CA CYS A 91 14.24 0.30 12.32
C CYS A 91 13.09 1.01 11.56
N ALA A 92 11.95 1.15 12.23
CA ALA A 92 10.93 2.12 11.87
C ALA A 92 11.31 3.50 12.45
N TYR A 93 11.25 4.54 11.63
CA TYR A 93 11.64 5.89 11.96
C TYR A 93 10.51 6.85 11.62
N GLU A 94 10.23 7.78 12.52
CA GLU A 94 9.33 8.89 12.24
C GLU A 94 10.02 9.87 11.27
N ILE A 95 9.37 10.11 10.14
CA ILE A 95 9.89 10.98 9.07
C ILE A 95 9.35 12.39 9.22
N SER A 96 8.08 12.51 9.62
CA SER A 96 7.44 13.79 9.90
C SER A 96 6.20 13.60 10.75
N GLN A 97 5.96 14.50 11.67
CA GLN A 97 4.72 14.60 12.42
C GLN A 97 4.30 16.05 12.57
N THR A 98 3.01 16.29 12.77
CA THR A 98 2.48 17.59 13.20
C THR A 98 2.73 17.81 14.68
N ASP A 99 3.03 19.04 15.09
CA ASP A 99 3.10 19.39 16.51
C ASP A 99 1.75 19.22 17.22
N HIS A 100 1.81 18.87 18.50
CA HIS A 100 0.63 18.65 19.37
C HIS A 100 -0.30 19.86 19.53
N SER A 101 0.15 21.07 19.15
CA SER A 101 -0.63 22.31 19.17
C SER A 101 -1.50 22.51 17.92
N SER A 102 -1.33 21.66 16.89
CA SER A 102 -2.13 21.71 15.66
C SER A 102 -3.56 21.27 15.96
N SER A 103 -4.56 21.87 15.29
CA SER A 103 -5.96 21.42 15.38
C SER A 103 -6.02 19.91 15.11
N VAL A 104 -6.67 19.15 15.99
CA VAL A 104 -6.71 17.68 15.94
C VAL A 104 -7.16 17.14 14.57
N ASP A 105 -8.01 17.88 13.86
CA ASP A 105 -8.52 17.53 12.52
C ASP A 105 -7.45 17.48 11.40
N LEU A 106 -6.24 18.01 11.62
CA LEU A 106 -5.16 18.03 10.63
C LEU A 106 -3.89 17.33 11.12
N ALA A 107 -3.96 16.58 12.23
CA ALA A 107 -2.81 15.89 12.77
C ALA A 107 -2.41 14.69 11.89
N PHE A 108 -1.11 14.56 11.59
CA PHE A 108 -0.59 13.40 10.87
C PHE A 108 0.77 12.95 11.41
N ARG A 109 1.07 11.67 11.23
CA ARG A 109 2.36 11.05 11.55
C ARG A 109 2.76 10.13 10.39
N VAL A 110 3.96 10.35 9.84
CA VAL A 110 4.53 9.55 8.76
C VAL A 110 5.72 8.76 9.32
N VAL A 111 5.65 7.44 9.20
CA VAL A 111 6.69 6.52 9.68
C VAL A 111 7.18 5.68 8.50
N ALA A 112 8.50 5.62 8.30
CA ALA A 112 9.12 4.77 7.30
C ALA A 112 10.01 3.72 7.95
N THR A 113 10.04 2.52 7.38
CA THR A 113 10.83 1.41 7.91
C THR A 113 11.98 1.10 6.96
N ASN A 114 13.19 1.08 7.49
CA ASN A 114 14.37 0.65 6.74
C ASN A 114 14.72 -0.78 7.11
N LYS A 115 15.08 -1.61 6.12
CA LYS A 115 15.59 -2.97 6.38
C LYS A 115 16.74 -3.31 5.46
N ASN A 116 17.64 -4.15 5.95
CA ASN A 116 18.63 -4.80 5.10
C ASN A 116 17.94 -5.70 4.07
N PHE A 117 18.43 -5.70 2.83
CA PHE A 117 17.99 -6.63 1.81
C PHE A 117 19.20 -7.38 1.27
N ARG A 118 19.27 -8.69 1.54
CA ARG A 118 20.36 -9.62 1.17
C ARG A 118 21.76 -9.31 1.76
N SER A 119 22.05 -8.06 2.11
CA SER A 119 23.30 -7.58 2.71
C SER A 119 23.02 -6.78 3.98
N THR A 120 23.83 -6.98 5.02
CA THR A 120 23.73 -6.24 6.29
C THR A 120 24.41 -4.88 6.26
N ARG A 121 25.14 -4.55 5.17
CA ARG A 121 25.93 -3.30 5.07
C ARG A 121 25.09 -2.07 4.75
N VAL A 122 23.96 -2.26 4.08
CA VAL A 122 23.09 -1.18 3.61
C VAL A 122 21.64 -1.52 3.90
N SER A 123 20.87 -0.52 4.27
CA SER A 123 19.43 -0.62 4.47
C SER A 123 18.70 0.00 3.28
N PHE A 124 17.50 -0.47 3.02
CA PHE A 124 16.61 0.03 1.99
C PHE A 124 15.33 0.52 2.63
N LEU A 125 14.78 1.62 2.12
CA LEU A 125 13.49 2.11 2.55
C LEU A 125 12.43 1.10 2.09
N LEU A 126 11.72 0.51 3.04
CA LEU A 126 10.52 -0.24 2.72
C LEU A 126 9.41 0.76 2.36
N PRO A 127 8.60 0.43 1.36
CA PRO A 127 7.37 1.17 1.09
C PRO A 127 6.54 1.28 2.37
N LEU A 128 6.03 2.49 2.61
CA LEU A 128 5.30 2.87 3.82
C LEU A 128 4.20 1.84 4.14
N HIS A 129 4.29 1.20 5.30
CA HIS A 129 3.12 0.61 5.92
C HIS A 129 2.25 1.78 6.41
N ALA A 130 1.02 1.89 5.92
CA ALA A 130 0.03 2.68 6.64
C ALA A 130 -0.25 1.93 7.96
N PRO A 131 0.03 2.52 9.12
CA PRO A 131 -0.16 1.83 10.39
C PRO A 131 -1.65 1.50 10.61
N THR A 132 -1.85 0.37 11.28
CA THR A 132 -3.12 -0.22 11.74
C THR A 132 -4.03 0.77 12.46
#